data_AF-A0A7W1L4T0-F1
#
_entry.id   AF-A0A7W1L4T0-F1
#
_cell.length_a   1.000
_cell.length_b   1.000
_cell.length_c   1.000
_cell.angle_alpha   90.00
_cell.angle_beta   90.00
_cell.angle_gamma   90.00
#
_symmetry.space_group_name_H-M   'P 1'
#
loop_
_entity.id
_entity.type
_entity.pdbx_description
1 polymer ?
#
loop_
_entity_poly.entity_id
_entity_poly.type
_entity_poly.pdbx_seq_one_letter_code
_entity_poly.pdbx_strand_id
1 'polypeptide(L)' 'MREALGVVAPRFGAVVTELDVDADPALEEAFGEWVPVLLLGSVADGVRLCHYRLDHERVAAALAADAAPTSFPAQTARPL' A
#
# COMPACT_ATOMS: atom_id res chain seq x y z
N MET A 1 5.71 -0.84 -13.26
CA MET A 1 4.87 -0.62 -12.06
C MET A 1 5.07 0.78 -11.47
N ARG A 2 6.30 1.20 -11.18
CA ARG A 2 6.64 2.52 -10.63
C ARG A 2 6.06 3.73 -11.39
N GLU A 3 6.20 3.78 -12.71
CA GLU A 3 5.71 4.90 -13.51
C GLU A 3 4.21 5.14 -13.33
N ALA A 4 3.44 4.05 -13.33
CA ALA A 4 2.00 4.10 -13.13
C ALA A 4 1.61 4.56 -11.72
N LEU A 5 2.40 4.20 -10.70
CA LEU A 5 2.23 4.73 -9.34
C LEU A 5 2.56 6.22 -9.24
N GLY A 6 3.48 6.72 -10.05
CA GLY A 6 3.82 8.15 -10.13
C GLY A 6 2.63 9.03 -10.49
N VAL A 7 1.60 8.48 -11.16
CA VAL A 7 0.36 9.20 -11.43
C VAL A 7 -0.64 9.07 -10.28
N VAL A 8 -0.70 7.92 -9.60
CA VAL A 8 -1.72 7.58 -8.60
C VAL A 8 -1.38 8.12 -7.20
N ALA A 9 -0.16 7.87 -6.73
CA ALA A 9 0.25 8.18 -5.36
C ALA A 9 0.14 9.68 -5.00
N PRO A 10 0.53 10.64 -5.86
CA PRO A 10 0.41 12.06 -5.53
C PRO A 10 -1.03 12.54 -5.29
N ARG A 11 -2.03 11.86 -5.89
CA ARG A 11 -3.46 12.19 -5.72
C ARG A 11 -3.93 12.00 -4.29
N PHE A 12 -3.27 11.10 -3.56
CA PHE A 12 -3.60 10.70 -2.18
C PHE A 12 -2.55 11.18 -1.17
N GLY A 13 -1.54 11.95 -1.61
CA GLY A 13 -0.41 12.33 -0.76
C GLY A 13 0.48 11.15 -0.32
N ALA A 14 0.42 10.03 -1.03
CA ALA A 14 1.18 8.83 -0.72
C ALA A 14 2.61 8.90 -1.27
N VAL A 15 3.56 8.35 -0.51
CA VAL A 15 4.98 8.24 -0.89
C VAL A 15 5.25 6.83 -1.40
N VAL A 16 6.02 6.73 -2.49
CA VAL A 16 6.43 5.44 -3.07
C VAL A 16 7.92 5.25 -2.80
N THR A 17 8.26 4.18 -2.09
CA THR A 17 9.63 3.76 -1.83
C THR A 17 9.92 2.51 -2.65
N GLU A 18 10.99 2.52 -3.43
CA GLU A 18 11.50 1.35 -4.14
C GLU A 18 12.53 0.67 -3.26
N LEU A 19 12.36 -0.64 -3.05
CA LEU A 19 13.28 -1.48 -2.28
C LEU A 19 13.89 -2.49 -3.24
N ASP A 20 15.22 -2.55 -3.22
CA ASP A 20 15.96 -3.57 -3.95
C ASP A 20 15.90 -4.89 -3.18
N VAL A 21 15.29 -5.90 -3.76
CA VAL A 21 15.14 -7.21 -3.10
C VAL A 21 16.47 -7.96 -3.02
N ASP A 22 17.40 -7.70 -3.94
CA ASP A 22 18.69 -8.38 -4.00
C ASP A 22 19.66 -7.82 -2.93
N ALA A 23 19.32 -6.68 -2.32
CA ALA A 23 20.11 -6.02 -1.29
C ALA A 23 19.85 -6.58 0.13
N ASP A 24 18.74 -7.29 0.34
CA ASP A 24 18.37 -7.86 1.64
C ASP A 24 17.97 -9.34 1.48
N PRO A 25 18.71 -10.30 2.08
CA PRO A 25 18.40 -11.72 1.98
C PRO A 25 16.98 -12.08 2.43
N ALA A 26 16.41 -11.35 3.40
CA ALA A 26 15.05 -11.59 3.85
C ALA A 26 14.01 -11.14 2.80
N LEU A 27 14.31 -10.09 2.02
CA LEU A 27 13.48 -9.67 0.89
C LEU A 27 13.63 -10.63 -0.29
N GLU A 28 14.84 -11.08 -0.58
CA GLU A 28 15.12 -12.06 -1.63
C GLU A 28 14.36 -13.38 -1.35
N GLU A 29 14.41 -13.89 -0.13
CA GLU A 29 13.69 -15.12 0.27
C GLU A 29 12.16 -14.94 0.20
N ALA A 30 11.64 -13.77 0.57
CA ALA A 30 10.20 -13.52 0.62
C ALA A 30 9.59 -13.12 -0.73
N PHE A 31 10.35 -12.44 -1.60
CA PHE A 31 9.82 -11.77 -2.79
C PHE A 31 10.67 -11.94 -4.05
N GLY A 32 11.86 -12.55 -4.00
CA GLY A 32 12.81 -12.61 -5.12
C GLY A 32 12.20 -13.17 -6.42
N GLU A 33 11.33 -14.18 -6.31
CA GLU A 33 10.63 -14.72 -7.49
C GLU A 33 9.44 -13.88 -7.95
N TRP A 34 8.94 -12.94 -7.15
CA TRP A 34 7.66 -12.25 -7.35
C TRP A 34 7.83 -10.79 -7.80
N VAL A 35 9.06 -10.34 -8.00
CA VAL A 35 9.38 -8.97 -8.40
C VAL A 35 8.78 -8.67 -9.79
N PRO A 36 8.13 -7.50 -9.99
CA PRO A 36 7.85 -6.44 -9.01
C PRO A 36 6.62 -6.73 -8.14
N VAL A 37 6.75 -6.47 -6.82
CA VAL A 37 5.68 -6.57 -5.81
C VAL A 37 5.34 -5.19 -5.26
N LEU A 38 4.05 -4.91 -5.07
CA LEU A 38 3.57 -3.69 -4.41
C LEU A 38 2.94 -4.01 -3.06
N LEU A 39 3.45 -3.36 -2.02
CA LEU A 39 2.93 -3.38 -0.66
C LEU A 39 2.39 -1.99 -0.29
N LEU A 40 1.31 -1.96 0.50
CA LEU A 40 0.87 -0.77 1.23
C LEU A 40 1.36 -0.88 2.68
N GLY A 41 2.20 0.06 3.10
CA GLY A 41 2.84 0.05 4.42
C GLY A 41 4.30 -0.43 4.37
N SER A 42 4.77 -1.02 5.46
CA SER A 42 6.14 -1.57 5.58
C SER A 42 6.23 -2.99 5.01
N VAL A 43 7.43 -3.51 4.77
CA VAL A 43 7.63 -4.91 4.38
C VAL A 43 7.17 -5.87 5.50
N ALA A 44 7.34 -5.48 6.77
CA ALA A 44 7.01 -6.34 7.92
C ALA A 44 5.50 -6.54 8.11
N ASP A 45 4.71 -5.46 8.00
CA ASP A 45 3.28 -5.45 8.36
C ASP A 45 2.37 -4.99 7.21
N GLY A 46 2.95 -4.72 6.03
CA GLY A 46 2.24 -4.16 4.90
C GLY A 46 1.39 -5.17 4.16
N VAL A 47 0.36 -4.65 3.49
CA VAL A 47 -0.58 -5.46 2.73
C VAL A 47 -0.13 -5.52 1.28
N ARG A 48 0.02 -6.74 0.74
CA ARG A 48 0.30 -6.95 -0.68
C ARG A 48 -0.91 -6.60 -1.54
N LEU A 49 -0.73 -5.61 -2.41
CA LEU A 49 -1.78 -5.14 -3.31
C LEU A 49 -1.75 -5.92 -4.63
N CYS A 50 -0.59 -6.02 -5.26
CA CYS A 50 -0.43 -6.70 -6.55
C CYS A 50 1.04 -7.12 -6.79
N HIS A 51 1.25 -8.03 -7.74
CA HIS A 51 2.55 -8.46 -8.23
C HIS A 51 2.49 -8.59 -9.77
N TYR A 52 3.62 -8.37 -10.46
CA TYR A 52 3.79 -8.34 -11.92
C TYR A 52 3.00 -7.27 -12.71
N ARG A 53 1.73 -7.04 -12.37
CA ARG A 53 0.86 -6.05 -13.01
C ARG A 53 0.24 -5.14 -11.97
N LEU A 54 0.22 -3.84 -12.25
CA LEU A 54 -0.45 -2.88 -11.39
C LEU A 54 -1.97 -2.97 -11.58
N ASP A 55 -2.69 -3.19 -10.49
CA ASP A 55 -4.13 -3.02 -10.43
C ASP A 55 -4.45 -1.61 -9.94
N HIS A 56 -4.78 -0.73 -10.88
CA HIS A 56 -5.03 0.68 -10.58
C HIS A 56 -6.24 0.89 -9.66
N GLU A 57 -7.29 0.09 -9.79
CA GLU A 57 -8.50 0.23 -8.99
C GLU A 57 -8.25 -0.24 -7.57
N ARG A 58 -7.59 -1.40 -7.39
CA ARG A 58 -7.23 -1.91 -6.08
C ARG A 58 -6.28 -0.98 -5.33
N VAL A 59 -5.29 -0.41 -6.03
CA VAL A 59 -4.34 0.53 -5.42
C VAL A 59 -5.05 1.83 -5.02
N ALA A 60 -5.89 2.40 -5.88
CA ALA A 60 -6.64 3.60 -5.55
C ALA A 60 -7.61 3.37 -4.38
N ALA A 61 -8.30 2.23 -4.35
CA ALA A 61 -9.19 1.87 -3.25
C ALA A 61 -8.44 1.70 -1.92
N ALA A 62 -7.28 1.03 -1.95
CA ALA A 62 -6.46 0.83 -0.76
C ALA A 62 -5.90 2.16 -0.22
N LEU A 63 -5.40 3.04 -1.10
CA LEU A 63 -4.93 4.37 -0.71
C LEU A 63 -6.06 5.27 -0.20
N ALA A 64 -7.26 5.18 -0.79
CA ALA A 64 -8.42 5.92 -0.31
C ALA A 64 -8.87 5.45 1.08
N ALA A 65 -8.80 4.14 1.35
CA ALA A 65 -9.12 3.59 2.67
C ALA A 65 -8.09 3.98 3.74
N ASP A 66 -6.81 4.06 3.38
CA ASP A 66 -5.73 4.49 4.27
C ASP A 66 -5.76 6.00 4.55
N ALA A 67 -6.08 6.81 3.53
CA ALA A 67 -6.22 8.26 3.65
C ALA A 67 -7.53 8.70 4.31
N ALA A 68 -8.54 7.82 4.37
CA ALA A 68 -9.78 8.12 5.07
C ALA A 68 -9.45 8.33 6.55
N PRO A 69 -9.87 9.46 7.16
CA PRO A 69 -9.78 9.57 8.60
C PRO A 69 -10.57 8.39 9.16
N THR A 70 -9.95 7.62 10.04
CA THR A 70 -10.62 6.64 10.89
C THR A 70 -11.60 7.41 11.77
N SER A 71 -12.75 7.80 11.19
CA SER A 71 -13.86 8.37 11.90
C SER A 71 -14.45 7.22 12.70
N PHE A 72 -13.98 7.08 13.93
CA PHE A 72 -14.68 6.29 14.94
C PHE A 72 -16.13 6.78 15.00
N PRO A 73 -17.14 5.89 15.02
CA PRO A 73 -18.49 6.34 15.26
C PRO A 73 -18.53 6.95 16.66
N ALA A 74 -18.79 8.26 16.75
CA ALA A 74 -19.10 8.92 18.00
C ALA A 74 -20.34 8.23 18.59
N GLN A 75 -20.14 7.41 19.62
CA GLN A 75 -21.21 6.76 20.35
C GLN A 75 -22.05 7.86 21.02
N THR A 76 -23.20 8.18 20.44
CA THR A 76 -24.17 9.08 21.04
C THR A 76 -24.71 8.44 22.31
N ALA A 77 -24.19 8.90 23.46
CA ALA A 77 -24.80 8.66 24.75
C ALA A 77 -26.18 9.33 24.76
N ARG A 78 -27.23 8.52 24.91
CA ARG A 78 -28.62 8.95 25.03
C ARG A 78 -28.83 9.51 26.45
N PRO A 79 -29.24 10.76 26.64
CA PRO A 79 -29.61 11.22 27.98
C PRO A 79 -30.95 10.59 28.39
N LEU A 80 -31.05 10.25 29.68
CA LEU A 80 -32.24 9.72 30.36
C LEU A 80 -33.31 10.80 30.55
#